data_AF-A0A914MTC7-F1
#
_entry.id   AF-A0A914MTC7-F1
#
_cell.length_a   1.000
_cell.length_b   1.000
_cell.length_c   1.000
_cell.angle_alpha   90.00
_cell.angle_beta   90.00
_cell.angle_gamma   90.00
#
_symmetry.space_group_name_H-M   'P 1'
#
loop_
_entity.id
_entity.type
_entity.pdbx_description
1 polymer ?
#
loop_
_entity_poly.entity_id
_entity_poly.type
_entity_poly.pdbx_seq_one_letter_code
_entity_poly.pdbx_strand_id
1 'polypeptide(L)'
;MGLPYDLGSVMHYGPNAFTIDWDQITIITKDSKYQRSIGQRLGPSFIDVKQINRLYCHHMCQGTSVICLNGGYADTNNCDRCKCPPGLGGPNCASVEPSEDPFCGGELLANTGLWQHLTHRGAKKCNWKIKTEGNHRIRFILDSVSYSCSTTCQGFVEIKHNSDFQQIGFRACCDEHGIEVISEQAEILVISDPQGAKVGAFTLRYIADTGSGKSLFYF
;
A
#
# COMPACT_ATOMS: atom_id res chain seq x y z
N MET A 1 18.22 11.21 -8.49
CA MET A 1 17.60 10.07 -9.20
C MET A 1 16.07 10.20 -9.35
N GLY A 2 15.41 11.25 -8.83
CA GLY A 2 14.00 11.53 -9.13
C GLY A 2 13.01 10.46 -8.65
N LEU A 3 13.37 9.68 -7.62
CA LEU A 3 12.47 8.73 -6.94
C LEU A 3 12.05 9.34 -5.60
N PRO A 4 10.81 9.08 -5.14
CA PRO A 4 10.34 9.59 -3.85
C PRO A 4 11.05 8.89 -2.68
N TYR A 5 10.96 9.49 -1.50
CA TYR A 5 11.45 8.85 -0.27
C TYR A 5 10.60 7.62 0.05
N ASP A 6 11.27 6.54 0.45
CA ASP A 6 10.62 5.26 0.68
C ASP A 6 10.79 4.78 2.13
N LEU A 7 9.71 4.93 2.89
CA LEU A 7 9.61 4.43 4.27
C LEU A 7 9.68 2.90 4.33
N GLY A 8 9.34 2.22 3.23
CA GLY A 8 9.34 0.77 3.11
C GLY A 8 10.67 0.18 2.64
N SER A 9 11.68 1.01 2.39
CA SER A 9 13.00 0.54 1.95
C SER A 9 13.59 -0.43 2.98
N VAL A 10 14.26 -1.48 2.51
CA VAL A 10 14.99 -2.42 3.39
C VAL A 10 16.11 -1.71 4.16
N MET A 11 16.57 -0.57 3.64
CA MET A 11 17.60 0.28 4.25
C MET A 11 17.02 1.25 5.29
N HIS A 12 15.69 1.40 5.37
CA HIS A 12 15.08 2.26 6.38
C HIS A 12 15.20 1.61 7.76
N TYR A 13 15.64 2.38 8.75
CA TYR A 13 15.69 1.93 10.15
C TYR A 13 14.28 1.73 10.72
N GLY A 14 14.14 0.78 11.65
CA GLY A 14 12.89 0.56 12.36
C GLY A 14 12.69 1.53 13.53
N PRO A 15 11.50 1.52 14.15
CA PRO A 15 11.13 2.46 15.21
C PRO A 15 12.11 2.49 16.39
N ASN A 16 12.65 1.33 16.76
CA ASN A 16 13.52 1.14 17.93
C ASN A 16 15.02 1.17 17.59
N ALA A 17 15.42 1.61 16.40
CA ALA A 17 16.82 1.58 16.02
C ALA A 17 17.67 2.51 16.91
N PHE A 18 18.86 2.05 17.31
CA PHE A 18 19.76 2.78 18.21
C PHE A 18 19.20 3.06 19.62
N THR A 19 18.15 2.36 20.03
CA THR A 19 17.67 2.44 21.42
C THR A 19 18.60 1.71 22.39
N ILE A 20 18.67 2.20 23.64
CA ILE A 20 19.27 1.47 24.77
C ILE A 20 18.26 0.47 25.33
N ASP A 21 17.00 0.90 25.43
CA ASP A 21 15.87 0.11 25.93
C ASP A 21 15.00 -0.35 24.77
N TRP A 22 14.90 -1.66 24.56
CA TRP A 22 14.26 -2.27 23.38
C TRP A 22 12.77 -1.94 23.22
N ASP A 23 12.12 -1.42 24.26
CA ASP A 23 10.74 -0.98 24.25
C ASP A 23 10.55 0.50 23.83
N GLN A 24 11.62 1.28 23.73
CA GLN A 24 11.56 2.70 23.38
C GLN A 24 11.67 2.93 21.87
N ILE A 25 10.76 3.75 21.35
CA ILE A 25 10.80 4.25 19.98
C ILE A 25 11.71 5.49 19.93
N THR A 26 12.71 5.44 19.07
CA THR A 26 13.68 6.52 18.84
C THR A 26 13.48 7.21 17.48
N ILE A 27 12.80 6.53 16.55
CA ILE A 27 12.50 7.05 15.21
C ILE A 27 10.99 7.15 15.05
N ILE A 28 10.50 8.39 14.93
CA ILE A 28 9.08 8.70 14.79
C ILE A 28 8.80 9.20 13.37
N THR A 29 7.82 8.61 12.70
CA THR A 29 7.37 9.08 11.38
C THR A 29 6.59 10.37 11.53
N LYS A 30 6.78 11.30 10.59
CA LYS A 30 6.00 12.55 10.56
C LYS A 30 4.49 12.31 10.48
N ASP A 31 4.11 11.30 9.69
CA ASP A 31 2.75 10.77 9.68
C ASP A 31 2.71 9.51 10.54
N SER A 32 2.00 9.57 11.67
CA SER A 32 1.92 8.48 12.64
C SER A 32 1.31 7.20 12.08
N LYS A 33 0.51 7.28 11.00
CA LYS A 33 -0.07 6.09 10.34
C LYS A 33 1.03 5.16 9.81
N TYR A 34 2.14 5.73 9.36
CA TYR A 34 3.27 4.99 8.77
C TYR A 34 4.25 4.45 9.82
N GLN A 35 4.02 4.69 11.12
CA GLN A 35 4.96 4.32 12.17
C GLN A 35 5.29 2.82 12.18
N ARG A 36 4.32 1.97 11.84
CA ARG A 36 4.51 0.52 11.75
C ARG A 36 4.94 0.01 10.37
N SER A 37 5.04 0.90 9.38
CA SER A 37 5.53 0.56 8.04
C SER A 37 7.07 0.55 7.96
N ILE A 38 7.75 1.33 8.79
CA ILE A 38 9.22 1.47 8.75
C ILE A 38 9.93 0.27 9.39
N GLY A 39 11.14 -0.02 8.91
CA GLY A 39 12.01 -1.05 9.50
C GLY A 39 11.74 -2.48 9.05
N GLN A 40 10.88 -2.68 8.04
CA GLN A 40 10.60 -4.01 7.52
C GLN A 40 11.88 -4.67 6.96
N ARG A 41 11.95 -6.00 7.04
CA ARG A 41 13.10 -6.81 6.57
C ARG A 41 12.67 -7.99 5.70
N LEU A 42 11.45 -7.97 5.17
CA LEU A 42 10.93 -9.00 4.26
C LEU A 42 11.73 -9.04 2.96
N GLY A 43 12.16 -7.87 2.48
CA GLY A 43 13.01 -7.74 1.32
C GLY A 43 13.09 -6.31 0.81
N PRO A 44 13.84 -6.08 -0.29
CA PRO A 44 13.89 -4.78 -0.96
C PRO A 44 12.51 -4.31 -1.39
N SER A 45 12.23 -3.02 -1.23
CA SER A 45 10.98 -2.44 -1.71
C SER A 45 10.95 -2.34 -3.24
N PHE A 46 9.79 -1.98 -3.79
CA PHE A 46 9.68 -1.68 -5.22
C PHE A 46 10.64 -0.55 -5.65
N ILE A 47 10.76 0.50 -4.84
CA ILE A 47 11.62 1.66 -5.14
C ILE A 47 13.10 1.26 -5.06
N ASP A 48 13.50 0.44 -4.08
CA ASP A 48 14.87 -0.11 -3.98
C ASP A 48 15.24 -0.86 -5.26
N VAL A 49 14.37 -1.80 -5.68
CA VAL A 49 14.60 -2.61 -6.88
C VAL A 49 14.58 -1.76 -8.16
N LYS A 50 13.68 -0.77 -8.24
CA LYS A 50 13.61 0.16 -9.37
C LYS A 50 14.89 1.02 -9.47
N GLN A 51 15.42 1.48 -8.34
CA GLN A 51 16.65 2.26 -8.30
C GLN A 51 17.85 1.46 -8.81
N ILE A 52 18.01 0.21 -8.35
CA ILE A 52 19.06 -0.70 -8.81
C ILE A 52 18.93 -0.97 -10.32
N ASN A 53 17.73 -1.29 -10.80
CA ASN A 53 17.50 -1.55 -12.22
C ASN A 53 17.83 -0.34 -13.09
N ARG A 54 17.50 0.87 -12.63
CA ARG A 54 17.85 2.11 -13.34
C ARG A 54 19.36 2.34 -13.43
N LEU A 55 20.11 1.96 -12.40
CA LEU A 55 21.56 2.14 -12.38
C LEU A 55 22.28 1.09 -13.22
N TYR A 56 21.90 -0.18 -13.06
CA TYR A 56 22.69 -1.30 -13.57
C TYR A 56 22.07 -2.01 -14.79
N CYS A 57 20.76 -1.88 -15.01
CA CYS A 57 20.02 -2.68 -15.99
C CYS A 57 19.27 -1.85 -17.03
N HIS A 58 19.43 -0.52 -17.05
CA HIS A 58 18.68 0.37 -17.95
C HIS A 58 18.87 0.06 -19.45
N HIS A 59 19.97 -0.60 -19.82
CA HIS A 59 20.28 -0.94 -21.19
C HIS A 59 19.55 -2.20 -21.70
N MET A 60 19.08 -3.07 -20.79
CA MET A 60 18.52 -4.38 -21.12
C MET A 60 17.30 -4.30 -22.02
N CYS A 61 16.46 -3.29 -21.83
CA CYS A 61 15.23 -3.08 -22.60
C CYS A 61 15.32 -1.85 -23.52
N GLN A 62 16.52 -1.45 -23.95
CA GLN A 62 16.64 -0.39 -24.95
C GLN A 62 15.92 -0.78 -26.24
N GLY A 63 15.07 0.11 -26.75
CA GLY A 63 14.27 -0.13 -27.94
C GLY A 63 12.92 -0.81 -27.70
N THR A 64 12.59 -1.19 -26.46
CA THR A 64 11.21 -1.61 -26.16
C THR A 64 10.26 -0.42 -26.18
N SER A 65 9.01 -0.68 -26.57
CA SER A 65 7.91 0.29 -26.60
C SER A 65 6.88 0.05 -25.49
N VAL A 66 7.18 -0.79 -24.50
CA VAL A 66 6.25 -1.08 -23.40
C VAL A 66 5.94 0.19 -22.60
N ILE A 67 4.66 0.50 -22.44
CA ILE A 67 4.20 1.64 -21.64
C ILE A 67 3.78 1.11 -20.27
N CYS A 68 4.48 1.56 -19.23
CA CYS A 68 4.17 1.21 -17.85
C CYS A 68 3.44 2.35 -17.15
N LEU A 69 2.28 2.06 -16.56
CA LEU A 69 1.48 3.00 -15.80
C LEU A 69 1.81 2.92 -14.30
N ASN A 70 1.25 3.86 -13.53
CA ASN A 70 1.30 3.87 -12.06
C ASN A 70 2.73 3.75 -11.48
N GLY A 71 3.72 4.30 -12.19
CA GLY A 71 5.11 4.23 -11.75
C GLY A 71 5.79 2.88 -11.96
N GLY A 72 5.19 1.95 -12.71
CA GLY A 72 5.84 0.76 -13.23
C GLY A 72 7.05 1.08 -14.12
N TYR A 73 7.88 0.07 -14.40
CA TYR A 73 8.99 0.17 -15.34
C TYR A 73 9.16 -1.13 -16.11
N ALA A 74 9.82 -1.10 -17.28
CA ALA A 74 10.04 -2.30 -18.09
C ALA A 74 10.75 -3.39 -17.27
N ASP A 75 10.21 -4.62 -17.30
CA ASP A 75 10.83 -5.75 -16.62
C ASP A 75 12.11 -6.13 -17.39
N THR A 76 13.27 -6.02 -16.73
CA THR A 76 14.57 -6.28 -17.34
C THR A 76 14.79 -7.75 -17.72
N ASN A 77 13.96 -8.65 -17.19
CA ASN A 77 13.94 -10.06 -17.55
C ASN A 77 12.95 -10.36 -18.69
N ASN A 78 12.02 -9.45 -18.98
CA ASN A 78 11.04 -9.57 -20.04
C ASN A 78 10.55 -8.18 -20.47
N CYS A 79 11.15 -7.65 -21.54
CA CYS A 79 10.94 -6.27 -21.98
C CYS A 79 9.55 -6.01 -22.61
N ASP A 80 8.70 -7.03 -22.73
CA ASP A 80 7.33 -6.92 -23.24
C ASP A 80 6.30 -6.69 -22.12
N ARG A 81 6.73 -6.68 -20.86
CA ARG A 81 5.86 -6.40 -19.70
C ARG A 81 6.51 -5.44 -18.72
N CYS A 82 5.68 -4.92 -17.83
CA CYS A 82 6.11 -4.05 -16.76
C CYS A 82 6.32 -4.80 -15.45
N LYS A 83 7.32 -4.37 -14.69
CA LYS A 83 7.42 -4.61 -13.26
C LYS A 83 6.59 -3.57 -12.52
N CYS A 84 5.62 -4.03 -11.74
CA CYS A 84 4.58 -3.19 -11.15
C CYS A 84 4.80 -2.94 -9.66
N PRO A 85 4.36 -1.78 -9.12
CA PRO A 85 4.27 -1.60 -7.69
C PRO A 85 3.34 -2.65 -7.05
N PRO A 86 3.61 -3.05 -5.79
CA PRO A 86 2.78 -4.03 -5.08
C PRO A 86 1.30 -3.60 -5.05
N GLY A 87 0.41 -4.56 -5.29
CA GLY A 87 -1.03 -4.34 -5.42
C GLY A 87 -1.50 -4.03 -6.85
N LEU A 88 -0.58 -3.79 -7.79
CA LEU A 88 -0.86 -3.60 -9.22
C LEU A 88 -0.25 -4.71 -10.07
N GLY A 89 -0.88 -4.99 -11.21
CA GLY A 89 -0.48 -6.03 -12.14
C GLY A 89 -0.93 -5.78 -13.57
N GLY A 90 -0.96 -6.86 -14.35
CA GLY A 90 -1.16 -6.78 -15.79
C GLY A 90 0.10 -6.36 -16.55
N PRO A 91 0.06 -6.35 -17.90
CA PRO A 91 1.24 -6.09 -18.73
C PRO A 91 1.79 -4.67 -18.57
N ASN A 92 0.94 -3.71 -18.16
CA ASN A 92 1.27 -2.29 -18.05
C ASN A 92 1.01 -1.69 -16.65
N CYS A 93 0.77 -2.51 -15.61
CA CYS A 93 0.46 -2.05 -14.25
C CYS A 93 -0.86 -1.27 -14.10
N ALA A 94 -1.80 -1.44 -15.04
CA ALA A 94 -3.11 -0.78 -14.98
C ALA A 94 -4.10 -1.48 -14.03
N SER A 95 -4.05 -2.82 -14.00
CA SER A 95 -5.00 -3.65 -13.26
C SER A 95 -4.53 -3.90 -11.83
N VAL A 96 -5.44 -4.37 -10.98
CA VAL A 96 -5.07 -4.93 -9.67
C VAL A 96 -4.17 -6.16 -9.83
N GLU A 97 -3.22 -6.34 -8.92
CA GLU A 97 -2.40 -7.56 -8.82
C GLU A 97 -3.31 -8.75 -8.47
N PRO A 98 -3.23 -9.90 -9.17
CA PRO A 98 -3.99 -11.09 -8.78
C PRO A 98 -3.71 -11.49 -7.32
N SER A 99 -4.77 -11.78 -6.57
CA SER A 99 -4.66 -12.34 -5.21
C SER A 99 -4.14 -13.78 -5.24
N GLU A 100 -3.53 -14.23 -4.15
CA GLU A 100 -3.15 -15.64 -3.95
C GLU A 100 -4.36 -16.53 -3.68
N ASP A 101 -5.41 -15.95 -3.09
CA ASP A 101 -6.69 -16.61 -2.87
C ASP A 101 -7.71 -16.14 -3.94
N PRO A 102 -8.27 -17.06 -4.75
CA PRO A 102 -9.26 -16.69 -5.77
C PRO A 102 -10.57 -16.16 -5.19
N PHE A 103 -10.81 -16.29 -3.89
CA PHE A 103 -12.04 -15.84 -3.22
C PHE A 103 -11.93 -14.42 -2.64
N CYS A 104 -10.82 -13.70 -2.88
CA CYS A 104 -10.62 -12.33 -2.41
C CYS A 104 -9.92 -11.43 -3.45
N GLY A 105 -9.97 -10.13 -3.21
CA GLY A 105 -9.37 -9.11 -4.08
C GLY A 105 -10.29 -8.65 -5.21
N GLY A 106 -9.71 -7.93 -6.16
CA GLY A 106 -10.41 -7.41 -7.33
C GLY A 106 -10.56 -5.89 -7.34
N GLU A 107 -11.25 -5.39 -8.36
CA GLU A 107 -11.58 -3.96 -8.47
C GLU A 107 -12.95 -3.68 -7.84
N LEU A 108 -13.02 -2.65 -7.00
CA LEU A 108 -14.26 -2.20 -6.36
C LEU A 108 -14.55 -0.75 -6.74
N LEU A 109 -15.82 -0.40 -6.78
CA LEU A 109 -16.27 0.97 -6.98
C LEU A 109 -16.64 1.61 -5.65
N ALA A 110 -16.11 2.82 -5.43
CA ALA A 110 -16.55 3.72 -4.38
C ALA A 110 -17.66 4.62 -4.94
N ASN A 111 -18.89 4.44 -4.47
CA ASN A 111 -20.03 5.26 -4.90
C ASN A 111 -20.15 6.51 -4.02
N THR A 112 -20.82 7.53 -4.55
CA THR A 112 -21.18 8.74 -3.80
C THR A 112 -22.41 8.47 -2.91
N GLY A 113 -22.54 9.23 -1.82
CA GLY A 113 -23.76 9.23 -0.99
C GLY A 113 -24.01 8.00 -0.10
N LEU A 114 -23.30 6.88 -0.31
CA LEU A 114 -23.43 5.67 0.49
C LEU A 114 -22.06 5.10 0.85
N TRP A 115 -21.84 4.83 2.14
CA TRP A 115 -20.67 4.10 2.61
C TRP A 115 -20.73 2.63 2.20
N GLN A 116 -19.69 2.14 1.54
CA GLN A 116 -19.45 0.73 1.27
C GLN A 116 -18.53 0.12 2.34
N HIS A 117 -18.58 -1.20 2.50
CA HIS A 117 -17.74 -1.93 3.44
C HIS A 117 -16.93 -3.00 2.71
N LEU A 118 -15.64 -3.08 3.04
CA LEU A 118 -14.72 -4.15 2.69
C LEU A 118 -14.31 -4.85 3.98
N THR A 119 -14.85 -6.04 4.21
CA THR A 119 -14.49 -6.91 5.33
C THR A 119 -13.77 -8.13 4.78
N HIS A 120 -12.62 -8.45 5.35
CA HIS A 120 -11.85 -9.61 4.95
C HIS A 120 -11.26 -10.34 6.16
N ARG A 121 -11.20 -11.67 6.07
CA ARG A 121 -10.50 -12.55 6.99
C ARG A 121 -9.88 -13.69 6.19
N GLY A 122 -8.55 -13.85 6.26
CA GLY A 122 -7.85 -14.82 5.43
C GLY A 122 -6.40 -15.07 5.85
N ALA A 123 -5.82 -16.16 5.33
CA ALA A 123 -4.43 -16.56 5.58
C ALA A 123 -3.53 -16.42 4.34
N LYS A 124 -4.05 -15.82 3.26
CA LYS A 124 -3.38 -15.64 1.97
C LYS A 124 -3.38 -14.16 1.59
N LYS A 125 -2.45 -13.75 0.72
CA LYS A 125 -2.40 -12.37 0.24
C LYS A 125 -3.58 -12.06 -0.68
N CYS A 126 -4.21 -10.91 -0.43
CA CYS A 126 -5.35 -10.39 -1.19
C CYS A 126 -5.12 -8.94 -1.57
N ASN A 127 -5.43 -8.58 -2.82
CA ASN A 127 -5.25 -7.23 -3.33
C ASN A 127 -6.56 -6.66 -3.87
N TRP A 128 -6.93 -5.47 -3.40
CA TRP A 128 -8.05 -4.72 -3.93
C TRP A 128 -7.59 -3.39 -4.50
N LYS A 129 -8.22 -2.98 -5.60
CA LYS A 129 -8.14 -1.63 -6.15
C LYS A 129 -9.52 -0.99 -6.06
N ILE A 130 -9.65 0.04 -5.24
CA ILE A 130 -10.92 0.77 -5.09
C ILE A 130 -10.81 2.05 -5.91
N LYS A 131 -11.77 2.30 -6.80
CA LYS A 131 -11.79 3.48 -7.69
C LYS A 131 -13.15 4.18 -7.66
N THR A 132 -13.19 5.46 -7.99
CA THR A 132 -14.44 6.23 -8.10
C THR A 132 -14.89 6.35 -9.55
N GLU A 133 -16.21 6.49 -9.75
CA GLU A 133 -16.75 7.00 -11.01
C GLU A 133 -16.74 8.53 -10.98
N GLY A 134 -15.99 9.15 -11.89
CA GLY A 134 -15.64 10.58 -11.79
C GLY A 134 -14.46 10.78 -10.85
N ASN A 135 -13.61 11.78 -11.13
CA ASN A 135 -12.29 12.01 -10.51
C ASN A 135 -12.35 12.49 -9.03
N HIS A 136 -13.27 11.91 -8.24
CA HIS A 136 -13.45 12.16 -6.82
C HIS A 136 -12.38 11.43 -6.01
N ARG A 137 -11.97 12.00 -4.90
CA ARG A 137 -11.08 11.30 -3.95
C ARG A 137 -11.91 10.28 -3.16
N ILE A 138 -11.25 9.32 -2.53
CA ILE A 138 -11.89 8.29 -1.72
C ILE A 138 -11.66 8.64 -0.25
N ARG A 139 -12.74 8.80 0.49
CA ARG A 139 -12.69 8.86 1.95
C ARG A 139 -12.89 7.44 2.49
N PHE A 140 -12.04 7.02 3.40
CA PHE A 140 -12.16 5.71 4.05
C PHE A 140 -11.85 5.78 5.53
N ILE A 141 -12.41 4.83 6.27
CA ILE A 141 -12.19 4.66 7.71
C ILE A 141 -11.83 3.19 7.95
N LEU A 142 -10.68 2.96 8.55
CA LEU A 142 -10.27 1.64 9.01
C LEU A 142 -10.92 1.39 10.37
N ASP A 143 -11.98 0.59 10.38
CA ASP A 143 -12.81 0.36 11.57
C ASP A 143 -12.20 -0.69 12.49
N SER A 144 -11.61 -1.76 11.94
CA SER A 144 -10.96 -2.80 12.73
C SER A 144 -9.83 -3.48 11.97
N VAL A 145 -8.82 -3.92 12.72
CA VAL A 145 -7.64 -4.65 12.24
C VAL A 145 -7.31 -5.74 13.26
N SER A 146 -6.93 -6.91 12.77
CA SER A 146 -6.53 -8.05 13.60
C SER A 146 -5.47 -8.87 12.88
N TYR A 147 -4.20 -8.56 13.12
CA TYR A 147 -3.04 -9.34 12.68
C TYR A 147 -2.10 -9.58 13.88
N SER A 148 -0.94 -10.21 13.64
CA SER A 148 0.10 -10.34 14.65
C SER A 148 0.73 -8.97 14.94
N CYS A 149 0.31 -8.36 16.06
CA CYS A 149 0.78 -7.05 16.48
C CYS A 149 2.29 -7.01 16.71
N SER A 150 2.94 -5.98 16.15
CA SER A 150 4.39 -5.75 16.24
C SER A 150 4.72 -4.27 16.01
N THR A 151 5.86 -3.79 16.49
CA THR A 151 6.31 -2.40 16.28
C THR A 151 6.50 -2.07 14.80
N THR A 152 7.01 -3.03 14.04
CA THR A 152 7.00 -3.05 12.57
C THR A 152 6.13 -4.20 12.11
N CYS A 153 5.03 -3.91 11.42
CA CYS A 153 4.07 -4.94 11.04
C CYS A 153 4.70 -5.98 10.11
N GLN A 154 4.70 -7.24 10.54
CA GLN A 154 5.04 -8.38 9.69
C GLN A 154 3.83 -8.84 8.87
N GLY A 155 2.72 -9.21 9.50
CA GLY A 155 1.43 -9.39 8.81
C GLY A 155 0.58 -8.13 8.96
N PHE A 156 -0.10 -7.69 7.91
CA PHE A 156 -0.75 -6.38 7.87
C PHE A 156 -1.90 -6.27 6.88
N VAL A 157 -2.71 -5.23 7.06
CA VAL A 157 -3.38 -4.53 5.96
C VAL A 157 -2.58 -3.27 5.60
N GLU A 158 -2.17 -3.15 4.34
CA GLU A 158 -1.50 -1.97 3.78
C GLU A 158 -2.50 -1.19 2.93
N ILE A 159 -2.58 0.12 3.16
CA ILE A 159 -3.45 1.01 2.39
C ILE A 159 -2.60 2.07 1.69
N LYS A 160 -2.57 2.03 0.36
CA LYS A 160 -1.93 3.04 -0.47
C LYS A 160 -2.98 4.04 -0.94
N HIS A 161 -2.87 5.27 -0.46
CA HIS A 161 -3.82 6.34 -0.74
C HIS A 161 -3.17 7.61 -1.32
N ASN A 162 -1.84 7.64 -1.40
CA ASN A 162 -1.06 8.77 -1.93
C ASN A 162 -1.13 8.80 -3.46
N SER A 163 -0.66 9.88 -4.07
CA SER A 163 -0.64 10.06 -5.53
C SER A 163 0.37 9.16 -6.26
N ASP A 164 1.29 8.50 -5.55
CA ASP A 164 2.30 7.61 -6.12
C ASP A 164 2.26 6.21 -5.49
N PHE A 165 1.69 5.24 -6.22
CA PHE A 165 1.59 3.85 -5.77
C PHE A 165 2.93 3.11 -5.68
N GLN A 166 4.03 3.69 -6.18
CA GLN A 166 5.38 3.16 -5.96
C GLN A 166 5.76 3.15 -4.48
N GLN A 167 5.32 4.16 -3.73
CA GLN A 167 5.59 4.27 -2.30
C GLN A 167 4.80 3.23 -1.51
N ILE A 168 5.38 2.73 -0.43
CA ILE A 168 4.66 1.90 0.53
C ILE A 168 3.43 2.64 1.07
N GLY A 169 2.34 1.93 1.31
CA GLY A 169 1.20 2.44 2.07
C GLY A 169 1.47 2.42 3.57
N PHE A 170 0.55 2.99 4.35
CA PHE A 170 0.60 2.78 5.78
C PHE A 170 0.10 1.36 6.11
N ARG A 171 0.76 0.69 7.06
CA ARG A 171 0.46 -0.68 7.47
C ARG A 171 -0.14 -0.70 8.86
N ALA A 172 -1.26 -1.39 9.01
CA ALA A 172 -1.89 -1.65 10.31
C ALA A 172 -1.89 -3.15 10.60
N CYS A 173 -1.71 -3.52 11.86
CA CYS A 173 -1.63 -4.92 12.29
C CYS A 173 -2.03 -5.18 13.75
N CYS A 174 -2.23 -4.14 14.55
CA CYS A 174 -2.67 -4.22 15.94
C CYS A 174 -4.13 -3.77 16.03
N ASP A 175 -4.58 -3.31 17.20
CA ASP A 175 -5.94 -2.83 17.43
C ASP A 175 -6.16 -1.37 16.96
N GLU A 176 -5.54 -0.99 15.84
CA GLU A 176 -5.80 0.31 15.20
C GLU A 176 -7.27 0.39 14.75
N HIS A 177 -7.96 1.44 15.16
CA HIS A 177 -9.35 1.70 14.80
C HIS A 177 -9.60 3.20 14.62
N GLY A 178 -10.57 3.55 13.79
CA GLY A 178 -10.99 4.93 13.57
C GLY A 178 -10.00 5.76 12.75
N ILE A 179 -9.08 5.14 12.01
CA ILE A 179 -8.17 5.86 11.10
C ILE A 179 -8.96 6.34 9.89
N GLU A 180 -9.37 7.61 9.91
CA GLU A 180 -10.03 8.29 8.78
C GLU A 180 -9.00 8.97 7.87
N VAL A 181 -9.10 8.71 6.56
CA VAL A 181 -8.21 9.28 5.54
C VAL A 181 -9.00 9.64 4.29
N ILE A 182 -8.62 10.74 3.65
CA ILE A 182 -9.03 11.07 2.28
C ILE A 182 -7.83 10.84 1.37
N SER A 183 -7.99 10.03 0.33
CA SER A 183 -6.94 9.76 -0.64
C SER A 183 -6.52 11.01 -1.41
N GLU A 184 -5.32 10.99 -1.99
CA GLU A 184 -4.80 12.08 -2.83
C GLU A 184 -5.28 12.00 -4.28
N GLN A 185 -5.82 10.84 -4.67
CA GLN A 185 -6.29 10.54 -6.03
C GLN A 185 -7.58 9.72 -6.02
N ALA A 186 -8.13 9.46 -7.21
CA ALA A 186 -9.42 8.79 -7.41
C ALA A 186 -9.38 7.26 -7.24
N GLU A 187 -8.25 6.73 -6.77
CA GLU A 187 -8.01 5.31 -6.58
C GLU A 187 -7.21 5.08 -5.30
N ILE A 188 -7.47 3.95 -4.63
CA ILE A 188 -6.62 3.44 -3.54
C ILE A 188 -6.36 1.95 -3.75
N LEU A 189 -5.25 1.47 -3.17
CA LEU A 189 -4.96 0.04 -3.10
C LEU A 189 -5.06 -0.43 -1.65
N VAL A 190 -5.68 -1.58 -1.45
CA VAL A 190 -5.77 -2.27 -0.16
C VAL A 190 -5.12 -3.63 -0.34
N ILE A 191 -4.09 -3.93 0.46
CA ILE A 191 -3.34 -5.18 0.39
C ILE A 191 -3.42 -5.83 1.76
N SER A 192 -4.06 -6.98 1.85
CA SER A 192 -4.01 -7.81 3.05
C SER A 192 -2.96 -8.89 2.86
N ASP A 193 -1.97 -8.93 3.72
CA ASP A 193 -0.90 -9.92 3.67
C ASP A 193 -0.57 -10.42 5.09
N PRO A 194 -1.00 -11.64 5.45
CA PRO A 194 -0.71 -12.21 6.77
C PRO A 194 0.72 -12.77 6.92
N GLN A 195 1.54 -12.74 5.86
CA GLN A 195 2.94 -13.23 5.85
C GLN A 195 3.11 -14.64 6.48
N GLY A 196 2.16 -15.54 6.21
CA GLY A 196 2.22 -16.95 6.63
C GLY A 196 2.08 -17.23 8.13
N ALA A 197 1.93 -16.20 8.98
CA ALA A 197 2.01 -16.37 10.43
C ALA A 197 0.69 -16.81 11.08
N LYS A 198 -0.45 -16.18 10.71
CA LYS A 198 -1.80 -16.45 11.24
C LYS A 198 -2.87 -15.89 10.28
N VAL A 199 -4.13 -16.26 10.48
CA VAL A 199 -5.27 -15.59 9.81
C VAL A 199 -5.28 -14.12 10.21
N GLY A 200 -5.22 -13.23 9.23
CA GLY A 200 -5.42 -11.80 9.40
C GLY A 200 -6.86 -11.40 9.12
N ALA A 201 -7.31 -10.28 9.68
CA ALA A 201 -8.62 -9.70 9.37
C ALA A 201 -8.59 -8.17 9.43
N PHE A 202 -9.46 -7.54 8.64
CA PHE A 202 -9.73 -6.11 8.74
C PHE A 202 -11.16 -5.79 8.29
N THR A 203 -11.67 -4.64 8.75
CA THR A 203 -12.87 -4.00 8.22
C THR A 203 -12.55 -2.56 7.86
N LEU A 204 -12.81 -2.21 6.61
CA LEU A 204 -12.65 -0.88 6.05
C LEU A 204 -14.00 -0.44 5.51
N ARG A 205 -14.41 0.79 5.80
CA ARG A 205 -15.50 1.43 5.06
C ARG A 205 -14.99 2.56 4.20
N TYR A 206 -15.56 2.74 3.02
CA TYR A 206 -15.12 3.71 2.03
C TYR A 206 -16.29 4.36 1.30
N ILE A 207 -16.05 5.54 0.73
CA ILE A 207 -17.02 6.32 -0.04
C ILE A 207 -16.29 7.27 -1.01
N ALA A 208 -16.90 7.60 -2.14
CA ALA A 208 -16.42 8.70 -2.98
C ALA A 208 -16.70 10.06 -2.32
N ASP A 209 -15.63 10.82 -2.06
CA ASP A 209 -15.68 12.13 -1.40
C ASP A 209 -16.11 13.21 -2.39
N THR A 210 -17.35 13.68 -2.27
CA THR A 210 -17.92 14.77 -3.06
C THR A 210 -17.66 16.15 -2.44
N GLY A 211 -16.83 16.24 -1.38
CA GLY A 211 -16.47 17.50 -0.72
C GLY A 211 -17.59 18.17 0.10
N SER A 212 -18.76 17.53 0.24
CA SER A 212 -19.93 18.10 0.92
C SER A 212 -20.08 17.67 2.38
N GLY A 213 -19.20 16.81 2.89
CA GLY A 213 -19.14 16.43 4.31
C GLY A 213 -18.13 17.27 5.08
N LYS A 214 -18.62 18.29 5.82
CA LYS A 214 -17.84 19.07 6.78
C LYS A 214 -16.96 18.15 7.63
N SER A 215 -15.65 18.40 7.61
CA SER A 215 -14.72 17.81 8.56
C SER A 215 -15.06 18.38 9.95
N LEU A 216 -15.69 17.56 10.80
CA LEU A 216 -15.79 17.84 12.23
C LEU A 216 -14.43 17.50 12.84
N PHE A 217 -13.51 18.45 12.74
CA PHE A 217 -12.32 18.45 13.59
C PHE A 217 -12.81 18.62 15.04
N TYR A 218 -12.72 17.56 15.84
CA TYR A 218 -12.68 17.69 17.29
C TYR A 218 -11.23 18.01 17.66
N PHE A 219 -11.04 19.21 18.23
CA PHE A 219 -9.80 19.63 18.90
C PHE A 219 -9.59 18.84 20.19
#